data_AF-A0A1H4EWX8-F1
#
_entry.id   AF-A0A1H4EWX8-F1
#
_cell.length_a   1.000
_cell.length_b   1.000
_cell.length_c   1.000
_cell.angle_alpha   90.00
_cell.angle_beta   90.00
_cell.angle_gamma   90.00
#
_symmetry.space_group_name_H-M   'P 1'
#
loop_
_entity.id
_entity.type
_entity.pdbx_description
1 polymer ?
#
loop_
_entity_poly.entity_id
_entity_poly.type
_entity_poly.pdbx_seq_one_letter_code
_entity_poly.pdbx_strand_id
1 'polypeptide(L)'
;MTAKEQKLYSFYSQCIAKGYTDMADDTQSLKAKVIASDLDLKYGKIAVLYVEAKKVFELEEARRKVEAEQAAQEAIRTSVLGELVLTLREDPNNNRGRIDVYRRPDGSVYCTHNREETKFEGTPDIQVNKGGVLSYTYHPSRTIFTGASSGGISMGGFHQTKAYTTEKVSDTGKGDIYAKSGDMNIWVKYIDFSDATDHAFRRDETYKSLSQGKRIICFNSSNASFSRDMIGMAMKSGAGYQDVLSKASLANDMMKLSMGEIQRIAAFLNEVISGNYPETDEEYYTKAVRLSDSTKSDDLMKAAQIFRKIIDYKDSSSRVDSIQKKYEEVLQEEKENRILQKERVDRKRKKALSIIAVLAIIGLVTALVVTKVIIPNEHYKNAVALKNAGNYEEAINAFSVLNHYKDSEEQIKECKYYYAISLKDSGSFEEAITAFKQLNGYNDSAEQISSCEICIKDKNYKAAVALKDAGSYAEAITAFEQLNGYRDSVEQINSCKICIQDENYKKA
;
A
#
# COMPACT_ATOMS: atom_id res chain seq x y z
N MET A 1 4.51 -20.92 -48.71
CA MET A 1 3.33 -21.05 -49.59
C MET A 1 2.80 -22.48 -49.54
N THR A 2 1.49 -22.66 -49.59
CA THR A 2 0.86 -23.98 -49.82
C THR A 2 1.00 -24.40 -51.29
N ALA A 3 0.84 -25.70 -51.57
CA ALA A 3 0.91 -26.22 -52.94
C ALA A 3 -0.09 -25.54 -53.90
N LYS A 4 -1.26 -25.13 -53.41
CA LYS A 4 -2.26 -24.38 -54.20
C LYS A 4 -1.78 -22.95 -54.50
N GLU A 5 -1.20 -22.25 -53.52
CA GLU A 5 -0.67 -20.90 -53.71
C GLU A 5 0.50 -20.85 -54.70
N GLN A 6 1.38 -21.87 -54.68
CA GLN A 6 2.48 -21.97 -55.64
C GLN A 6 1.96 -22.08 -57.08
N LYS A 7 0.92 -22.90 -57.29
CA LYS A 7 0.26 -23.04 -58.60
C LYS A 7 -0.41 -21.72 -59.03
N LEU A 8 -1.11 -21.03 -58.12
CA LEU A 8 -1.74 -19.73 -58.40
C LEU A 8 -0.71 -18.64 -58.76
N TYR A 9 0.40 -18.57 -58.01
CA TYR A 9 1.50 -17.65 -58.31
C TYR A 9 2.10 -17.91 -59.70
N SER A 10 2.38 -19.18 -60.03
CA SER A 10 2.89 -19.59 -61.35
C SER A 10 1.90 -19.25 -62.47
N PHE A 11 0.60 -19.50 -62.24
CA PHE A 11 -0.46 -19.17 -63.20
C PHE A 11 -0.48 -17.69 -63.55
N TYR A 12 -0.49 -16.80 -62.55
CA TYR A 12 -0.52 -15.36 -62.77
C TYR A 12 0.79 -14.84 -63.38
N SER A 13 1.95 -15.33 -62.90
CA SER A 13 3.27 -15.00 -63.44
C SER A 13 3.39 -15.35 -64.93
N GLN A 14 2.92 -16.53 -65.36
CA GLN A 14 2.92 -16.94 -66.76
C GLN A 14 1.92 -16.15 -67.61
N CYS A 15 0.76 -15.76 -67.06
CA CYS A 15 -0.19 -14.89 -67.74
C CYS A 15 0.42 -13.51 -68.01
N ILE A 16 1.05 -12.88 -67.01
CA ILE A 16 1.74 -11.59 -67.18
C ILE A 16 2.88 -11.70 -68.21
N ALA A 17 3.72 -12.73 -68.12
CA ALA A 17 4.87 -12.90 -69.02
C ALA A 17 4.45 -13.04 -70.49
N LYS A 18 3.27 -13.60 -70.75
CA LYS A 18 2.69 -13.75 -72.10
C LYS A 18 1.76 -12.59 -72.50
N GLY A 19 1.61 -11.57 -71.66
CA GLY A 19 0.79 -10.38 -71.91
C GLY A 19 -0.72 -10.58 -71.74
N TYR A 20 -1.16 -11.61 -71.03
CA TYR A 20 -2.58 -11.88 -70.77
C TYR A 20 -3.06 -11.08 -69.56
N THR A 21 -3.31 -9.79 -69.78
CA THR A 21 -3.65 -8.84 -68.70
C THR A 21 -5.14 -8.61 -68.54
N ASP A 22 -5.94 -8.85 -69.59
CA ASP A 22 -7.38 -8.62 -69.59
C ASP A 22 -8.16 -9.93 -69.82
N MET A 23 -8.87 -10.38 -68.80
CA MET A 23 -9.70 -11.59 -68.85
C MET A 23 -11.09 -11.36 -69.47
N ALA A 24 -11.41 -10.12 -69.86
CA ALA A 24 -12.59 -9.79 -70.66
C ALA A 24 -12.35 -9.97 -72.17
N ASP A 25 -11.08 -10.04 -72.62
CA ASP A 25 -10.72 -10.43 -73.98
C ASP A 25 -10.81 -11.96 -74.12
N ASP A 26 -11.71 -12.42 -75.00
CA ASP A 26 -11.96 -13.84 -75.25
C ASP A 26 -10.70 -14.60 -75.68
N THR A 27 -9.81 -13.98 -76.44
CA THR A 27 -8.59 -14.63 -76.91
C THR A 27 -7.55 -14.81 -75.81
N GLN A 28 -7.42 -13.83 -74.91
CA GLN A 28 -6.53 -13.91 -73.74
C GLN A 28 -7.09 -14.88 -72.70
N SER A 29 -8.40 -14.84 -72.46
CA SER A 29 -9.12 -15.74 -71.55
C SER A 29 -8.97 -17.21 -71.96
N LEU A 30 -9.10 -17.53 -73.25
CA LEU A 30 -8.88 -18.89 -73.77
C LEU A 30 -7.43 -19.35 -73.58
N LYS A 31 -6.45 -18.48 -73.84
CA LYS A 31 -5.02 -18.80 -73.66
C LYS A 31 -4.65 -18.95 -72.18
N ALA A 32 -5.25 -18.17 -71.29
CA ALA A 32 -5.09 -18.34 -69.84
C ALA A 32 -5.66 -19.66 -69.35
N LYS A 33 -6.80 -20.13 -69.89
CA LYS A 33 -7.35 -21.46 -69.54
C LYS A 33 -6.38 -22.61 -69.79
N VAL A 34 -5.60 -22.54 -70.89
CA VAL A 34 -4.55 -23.53 -71.19
C VAL A 34 -3.52 -23.58 -70.07
N ILE A 35 -3.03 -22.42 -69.62
CA ILE A 35 -2.06 -22.33 -68.52
C ILE A 35 -2.64 -22.87 -67.21
N ALA A 36 -3.90 -22.57 -66.91
CA ALA A 36 -4.57 -23.07 -65.71
C ALA A 36 -4.73 -24.60 -65.73
N SER A 37 -5.02 -25.17 -66.92
CA SER A 37 -5.11 -26.61 -67.12
C SER A 37 -3.75 -27.30 -67.00
N ASP A 38 -2.69 -26.72 -67.58
CA ASP A 38 -1.32 -27.24 -67.47
C ASP A 38 -0.81 -27.28 -66.02
N LEU A 39 -1.26 -26.33 -65.19
CA LEU A 39 -0.94 -26.25 -63.76
C LEU A 39 -1.89 -27.08 -62.88
N ASP A 40 -2.86 -27.77 -63.47
CA ASP A 40 -3.88 -28.56 -62.76
C ASP A 40 -4.60 -27.72 -61.67
N LEU A 41 -5.08 -26.54 -62.07
CA LEU A 41 -5.89 -25.66 -61.25
C LEU A 41 -7.37 -25.88 -61.53
N LYS A 42 -8.17 -26.11 -60.48
CA LYS A 42 -9.62 -26.15 -60.60
C LYS A 42 -10.19 -24.74 -60.55
N TYR A 43 -10.96 -24.35 -61.57
CA TYR A 43 -11.60 -23.03 -61.64
C TYR A 43 -13.00 -23.12 -62.25
N GLY A 44 -13.91 -22.28 -61.77
CA GLY A 44 -15.24 -22.10 -62.38
C GLY A 44 -15.21 -21.06 -63.51
N LYS A 45 -14.87 -19.81 -63.17
CA LYS A 45 -14.63 -18.72 -64.13
C LYS A 45 -13.16 -18.31 -64.08
N ILE A 46 -12.49 -18.28 -65.23
CA ILE A 46 -11.06 -17.95 -65.32
C ILE A 46 -10.75 -16.53 -64.82
N ALA A 47 -11.66 -15.57 -65.00
CA ALA A 47 -11.54 -14.22 -64.45
C ALA A 47 -11.48 -14.20 -62.90
N VAL A 48 -12.23 -15.09 -62.23
CA VAL A 48 -12.19 -15.21 -60.75
C VAL A 48 -10.87 -15.82 -60.30
N LEU A 49 -10.41 -16.86 -61.00
CA LEU A 49 -9.10 -17.48 -60.74
C LEU A 49 -7.97 -16.47 -60.94
N TYR A 50 -8.04 -15.64 -61.98
CA TYR A 50 -7.06 -14.60 -62.27
C TYR A 50 -6.98 -13.54 -61.17
N VAL A 51 -8.13 -13.09 -60.63
CA VAL A 51 -8.16 -12.16 -59.49
C VAL A 51 -7.63 -12.81 -58.21
N GLU A 52 -7.95 -14.07 -57.94
CA GLU A 52 -7.40 -14.83 -56.80
C GLU A 52 -5.87 -14.98 -56.93
N ALA A 53 -5.39 -15.35 -58.12
CA ALA A 53 -3.98 -15.52 -58.41
C ALA A 53 -3.20 -14.19 -58.38
N LYS A 54 -3.80 -13.10 -58.83
CA LYS A 54 -3.25 -11.73 -58.72
C LYS A 54 -2.95 -11.36 -57.26
N LYS A 55 -3.91 -11.60 -56.37
CA LYS A 55 -3.74 -11.31 -54.94
C LYS A 55 -2.60 -12.10 -54.32
N VAL A 56 -2.50 -13.40 -54.65
CA VAL A 56 -1.39 -14.26 -54.18
C VAL A 56 -0.05 -13.76 -54.71
N PHE A 57 0.00 -13.34 -55.97
CA PHE A 57 1.21 -12.78 -56.58
C PHE A 57 1.66 -11.46 -55.93
N GLU A 58 0.74 -10.50 -55.77
CA GLU A 58 1.04 -9.22 -55.15
C GLU A 58 1.49 -9.38 -53.68
N LEU A 59 0.84 -10.28 -52.93
CA LEU A 59 1.22 -10.60 -51.56
C LEU A 59 2.63 -11.21 -51.48
N GLU A 60 2.96 -12.13 -52.39
CA GLU A 60 4.26 -12.81 -52.40
C GLU A 60 5.38 -11.87 -52.90
N GLU A 61 5.12 -11.01 -53.88
CA GLU A 61 6.09 -9.97 -54.27
C GLU A 61 6.33 -8.95 -53.15
N ALA A 62 5.28 -8.56 -52.42
CA ALA A 62 5.43 -7.70 -51.24
C ALA A 62 6.29 -8.39 -50.17
N ARG A 63 6.07 -9.67 -49.90
CA ARG A 63 6.92 -10.46 -48.98
C ARG A 63 8.36 -10.53 -49.47
N ARG A 64 8.60 -10.85 -50.74
CA ARG A 64 9.95 -10.91 -51.32
C ARG A 64 10.66 -9.56 -51.24
N LYS A 65 9.97 -8.44 -51.43
CA LYS A 65 10.55 -7.10 -51.26
C LYS A 65 10.96 -6.87 -49.81
N VAL A 66 10.10 -7.19 -48.85
CA VAL A 66 10.42 -7.10 -47.42
C VAL A 66 11.59 -8.02 -47.04
N GLU A 67 11.60 -9.27 -47.50
CA GLU A 67 12.69 -10.22 -47.28
C GLU A 67 13.99 -9.76 -47.95
N ALA A 68 13.93 -9.19 -49.15
CA ALA A 68 15.10 -8.63 -49.83
C ALA A 68 15.63 -7.38 -49.13
N GLU A 69 14.75 -6.51 -48.63
CA GLU A 69 15.12 -5.36 -47.80
C GLU A 69 15.75 -5.81 -46.48
N GLN A 70 15.16 -6.81 -45.80
CA GLN A 70 15.73 -7.40 -44.59
C GLN A 70 17.09 -8.06 -44.85
N ALA A 71 17.22 -8.83 -45.93
CA ALA A 71 18.48 -9.45 -46.33
C ALA A 71 19.53 -8.40 -46.71
N ALA A 72 19.14 -7.31 -47.37
CA ALA A 72 20.04 -6.20 -47.67
C ALA A 72 20.49 -5.48 -46.39
N GLN A 73 19.58 -5.23 -45.45
CA GLN A 73 19.92 -4.67 -44.13
C GLN A 73 20.84 -5.60 -43.34
N GLU A 74 20.60 -6.91 -43.36
CA GLU A 74 21.44 -7.91 -42.71
C GLU A 74 22.82 -8.05 -43.39
N ALA A 75 22.89 -7.92 -44.71
CA ALA A 75 24.15 -7.87 -45.46
C ALA A 75 24.97 -6.63 -45.09
N ILE A 76 24.32 -5.46 -44.98
CA ILE A 76 24.97 -4.23 -44.48
C ILE A 76 25.45 -4.46 -43.04
N ARG A 77 24.60 -5.02 -42.16
CA ARG A 77 24.95 -5.30 -40.76
C ARG A 77 26.17 -6.20 -40.63
N THR A 78 26.18 -7.32 -41.36
CA THR A 78 27.25 -8.34 -41.30
C THR A 78 28.57 -7.88 -41.92
N SER A 79 28.51 -6.86 -42.81
CA SER A 79 29.70 -6.21 -43.38
C SER A 79 30.46 -5.34 -42.36
N VAL A 80 29.78 -4.79 -41.36
CA VAL A 80 30.41 -3.95 -40.32
C VAL A 80 31.25 -4.83 -39.40
N LEU A 81 32.50 -4.42 -39.19
CA LEU A 81 33.44 -5.10 -38.32
C LEU A 81 33.13 -4.76 -36.85
N GLY A 82 33.04 -5.78 -36.01
CA GLY A 82 32.80 -5.60 -34.57
C GLY A 82 34.10 -5.41 -33.80
N GLU A 83 34.00 -4.81 -32.61
CA GLU A 83 35.08 -4.75 -31.64
C GLU A 83 35.13 -6.05 -30.83
N LEU A 84 36.33 -6.57 -30.57
CA LEU A 84 36.51 -7.75 -29.72
C LEU A 84 36.09 -7.41 -28.29
N VAL A 85 35.20 -8.21 -27.72
CA VAL A 85 34.76 -8.07 -26.32
C VAL A 85 35.58 -8.98 -25.41
N LEU A 86 35.60 -10.28 -25.71
CA LEU A 86 36.31 -11.29 -24.95
C LEU A 86 36.63 -12.51 -25.80
N THR A 87 37.52 -13.35 -25.29
CA THR A 87 37.83 -14.66 -25.84
C THR A 87 37.63 -15.74 -24.79
N LEU A 88 36.86 -16.77 -25.12
CA LEU A 88 36.69 -17.98 -24.33
C LEU A 88 37.65 -19.07 -24.84
N ARG A 89 38.41 -19.73 -23.95
CA ARG A 89 39.43 -20.73 -24.33
C ARG A 89 39.48 -21.94 -23.41
N GLU A 90 39.79 -23.09 -24.01
CA GLU A 90 40.22 -24.30 -23.30
C GLU A 90 41.69 -24.26 -22.88
N ASP A 91 42.55 -23.67 -23.72
CA ASP A 91 44.00 -23.57 -23.50
C ASP A 91 44.47 -22.18 -23.96
N PRO A 92 45.27 -21.45 -23.15
CA PRO A 92 45.70 -20.10 -23.48
C PRO A 92 46.69 -20.06 -24.67
N ASN A 93 47.38 -21.17 -24.93
CA ASN A 93 48.44 -21.28 -25.94
C ASN A 93 47.98 -21.99 -27.22
N ASN A 94 46.78 -22.58 -27.22
CA ASN A 94 46.21 -23.27 -28.37
C ASN A 94 45.08 -22.45 -28.99
N ASN A 95 45.03 -22.41 -30.32
CA ASN A 95 43.89 -21.83 -31.01
C ASN A 95 42.72 -22.80 -31.12
N ARG A 96 42.94 -24.12 -30.95
CA ARG A 96 41.85 -25.10 -30.92
C ARG A 96 41.05 -24.97 -29.62
N GLY A 97 39.74 -24.80 -29.75
CA GLY A 97 38.85 -24.60 -28.59
C GLY A 97 38.80 -23.14 -28.16
N ARG A 98 38.80 -22.20 -29.12
CA ARG A 98 38.80 -20.75 -28.90
C ARG A 98 37.57 -20.11 -29.54
N ILE A 99 36.74 -19.44 -28.75
CA ILE A 99 35.61 -18.63 -29.24
C ILE A 99 35.94 -17.16 -28.97
N ASP A 100 36.12 -16.36 -30.03
CA ASP A 100 36.24 -14.90 -29.92
C ASP A 100 34.86 -14.27 -30.09
N VAL A 101 34.47 -13.39 -29.18
CA VAL A 101 33.15 -12.74 -29.17
C VAL A 101 33.31 -11.28 -29.54
N TYR A 102 32.62 -10.83 -30.58
CA TYR A 102 32.67 -9.48 -31.10
C TYR A 102 31.33 -8.77 -30.96
N ARG A 103 31.35 -7.47 -30.73
CA ARG A 103 30.18 -6.61 -30.68
C ARG A 103 30.26 -5.55 -31.77
N ARG A 104 29.20 -5.39 -32.54
CA ARG A 104 29.07 -4.35 -33.56
C ARG A 104 28.54 -3.04 -32.95
N PRO A 105 28.71 -1.89 -33.64
CA PRO A 105 28.17 -0.60 -33.19
C PRO A 105 26.65 -0.58 -33.00
N ASP A 106 25.90 -1.44 -33.69
CA ASP A 106 24.45 -1.59 -33.54
C ASP A 106 24.05 -2.44 -32.32
N GLY A 107 25.03 -2.96 -31.56
CA GLY A 107 24.84 -3.82 -30.40
C GLY A 107 24.74 -5.31 -30.72
N SER A 108 24.68 -5.70 -32.00
CA SER A 108 24.64 -7.11 -32.39
C SER A 108 25.96 -7.81 -32.08
N VAL A 109 25.89 -9.11 -31.77
CA VAL A 109 27.04 -9.94 -31.39
C VAL A 109 27.24 -11.04 -32.43
N TYR A 110 28.49 -11.33 -32.75
CA TYR A 110 28.89 -12.50 -33.51
C TYR A 110 30.15 -13.12 -32.90
N CYS A 111 30.36 -14.39 -33.19
CA CYS A 111 31.53 -15.13 -32.74
C CYS A 111 32.39 -15.58 -33.92
N THR A 112 33.69 -15.74 -33.69
CA THR A 112 34.58 -16.47 -34.60
C THR A 112 35.25 -17.61 -33.84
N HIS A 113 35.60 -18.67 -34.55
CA HIS A 113 36.16 -19.89 -33.95
C HIS A 113 37.62 -20.04 -34.35
N ASN A 114 38.50 -20.39 -33.42
CA ASN A 114 39.88 -20.77 -33.67
C ASN A 114 40.71 -19.76 -34.53
N ARG A 115 40.34 -18.47 -34.51
CA ARG A 115 40.85 -17.39 -35.40
C ARG A 115 40.54 -17.55 -36.89
N GLU A 116 39.55 -18.35 -37.23
CA GLU A 116 38.99 -18.40 -38.58
C GLU A 116 38.15 -17.15 -38.87
N GLU A 117 38.04 -16.79 -40.14
CA GLU A 117 37.26 -15.61 -40.57
C GLU A 117 35.74 -15.88 -40.58
N THR A 118 35.32 -17.14 -40.43
CA THR A 118 33.92 -17.54 -40.39
C THR A 118 33.21 -16.91 -39.19
N LYS A 119 32.17 -16.12 -39.47
CA LYS A 119 31.35 -15.45 -38.46
C LYS A 119 30.11 -16.29 -38.15
N PHE A 120 29.87 -16.52 -36.87
CA PHE A 120 28.66 -17.16 -36.36
C PHE A 120 27.82 -16.10 -35.66
N GLU A 121 26.67 -15.76 -36.25
CA GLU A 121 25.79 -14.73 -35.70
C GLU A 121 25.14 -15.16 -34.39
N GLY A 122 25.02 -14.22 -33.45
CA GLY A 122 24.40 -14.43 -32.15
C GLY A 122 25.40 -14.50 -30.99
N THR A 123 24.86 -14.49 -29.78
CA THR A 123 25.63 -14.63 -28.54
C THR A 123 25.98 -16.11 -28.30
N PRO A 124 27.16 -16.42 -27.76
CA PRO A 124 27.45 -17.79 -27.34
C PRO A 124 26.50 -18.18 -26.19
N ASP A 125 25.99 -19.41 -26.23
CA ASP A 125 25.19 -20.00 -25.17
C ASP A 125 26.13 -20.47 -24.04
N ILE A 126 26.03 -19.80 -22.88
CA ILE A 126 26.87 -20.06 -21.71
C ILE A 126 26.08 -20.92 -20.72
N GLN A 127 26.50 -22.16 -20.56
CA GLN A 127 25.89 -23.14 -19.68
C GLN A 127 26.78 -23.42 -18.48
N VAL A 128 26.16 -23.56 -17.31
CA VAL A 128 26.85 -24.01 -16.10
C VAL A 128 26.54 -25.49 -15.88
N ASN A 129 27.59 -26.30 -15.85
CA ASN A 129 27.48 -27.74 -15.65
C ASN A 129 27.91 -28.12 -14.24
N LYS A 130 27.22 -29.12 -13.70
CA LYS A 130 27.55 -29.70 -12.40
C LYS A 130 28.73 -30.66 -12.55
N GLY A 131 29.70 -30.51 -11.68
CA GLY A 131 30.75 -31.49 -11.46
C GLY A 131 30.23 -32.77 -10.83
N GLY A 132 31.10 -33.76 -10.74
CA GLY A 132 30.79 -35.01 -10.10
C GLY A 132 31.92 -36.02 -10.21
N VAL A 133 31.94 -36.94 -9.25
CA VAL A 133 32.87 -38.08 -9.25
C VAL A 133 32.15 -39.31 -9.74
N LEU A 134 32.67 -39.89 -10.81
CA LEU A 134 32.34 -41.25 -11.25
C LEU A 134 33.07 -42.23 -10.34
N SER A 135 32.30 -43.03 -9.62
CA SER A 135 32.81 -44.14 -8.81
C SER A 135 32.39 -45.47 -9.42
N TYR A 136 33.31 -46.43 -9.41
CA TYR A 136 33.12 -47.75 -10.00
C TYR A 136 33.14 -48.81 -8.91
N THR A 137 32.18 -49.73 -8.93
CA THR A 137 32.15 -50.90 -8.04
C THR A 137 32.18 -52.19 -8.85
N TYR A 138 33.15 -53.05 -8.55
CA TYR A 138 33.37 -54.29 -9.26
C TYR A 138 32.61 -55.39 -8.54
N HIS A 139 31.72 -56.06 -9.26
CA HIS A 139 31.01 -57.24 -8.78
C HIS A 139 31.68 -58.46 -9.40
N PRO A 140 32.54 -59.19 -8.66
CA PRO A 140 33.20 -60.38 -9.19
C PRO A 140 32.17 -61.47 -9.51
N SER A 141 32.51 -62.37 -10.43
CA SER A 141 31.73 -63.57 -10.68
C SER A 141 31.64 -64.42 -9.41
N ARG A 142 30.43 -64.81 -9.01
CA ARG A 142 30.19 -65.65 -7.84
C ARG A 142 29.63 -66.99 -8.29
N THR A 143 30.18 -68.06 -7.76
CA THR A 143 29.59 -69.39 -7.89
C THR A 143 28.59 -69.58 -6.76
N ILE A 144 27.31 -69.66 -7.10
CA ILE A 144 26.23 -69.89 -6.16
C ILE A 144 25.90 -71.38 -6.20
N PHE A 145 26.03 -72.06 -5.07
CA PHE A 145 25.60 -73.44 -4.90
C PHE A 145 24.18 -73.45 -4.36
N THR A 146 23.24 -74.01 -5.12
CA THR A 146 21.86 -74.22 -4.66
C THR A 146 21.67 -75.70 -4.38
N GLY A 147 21.34 -76.05 -3.15
CA GLY A 147 21.06 -77.42 -2.75
C GLY A 147 19.69 -77.52 -2.08
N ALA A 148 18.97 -78.60 -2.37
CA ALA A 148 17.80 -79.01 -1.61
C ALA A 148 18.01 -80.46 -1.16
N SER A 149 17.80 -80.72 0.13
CA SER A 149 17.87 -82.08 0.70
C SER A 149 16.50 -82.48 1.21
N SER A 150 15.97 -83.59 0.71
CA SER A 150 14.74 -84.21 1.24
C SER A 150 14.89 -85.73 1.23
N GLY A 151 14.54 -86.37 2.34
CA GLY A 151 14.52 -87.84 2.46
C GLY A 151 15.87 -88.52 2.21
N GLY A 152 16.99 -87.88 2.56
CA GLY A 152 18.33 -88.46 2.42
C GLY A 152 18.97 -88.35 1.03
N ILE A 153 18.30 -87.72 0.06
CA ILE A 153 18.88 -87.39 -1.26
C ILE A 153 19.16 -85.89 -1.29
N SER A 154 20.42 -85.52 -1.58
CA SER A 154 20.84 -84.15 -1.80
C SER A 154 21.02 -83.91 -3.30
N MET A 155 20.25 -82.98 -3.86
CA MET A 155 20.42 -82.51 -5.24
C MET A 155 20.87 -81.06 -5.21
N GLY A 156 21.98 -80.77 -5.91
CA GLY A 156 22.52 -79.44 -6.00
C GLY A 156 23.01 -79.10 -7.39
N GLY A 157 22.85 -77.82 -7.76
CA GLY A 157 23.42 -77.22 -8.95
C GLY A 157 24.34 -76.07 -8.56
N PHE A 158 25.27 -75.72 -9.44
CA PHE A 158 26.02 -74.47 -9.32
C PHE A 158 25.62 -73.53 -10.46
N HIS A 159 25.45 -72.25 -10.15
CA HIS A 159 25.30 -71.20 -11.15
C HIS A 159 26.38 -70.15 -10.92
N GLN A 160 27.13 -69.82 -11.98
CA GLN A 160 28.16 -68.79 -11.92
C GLN A 160 27.60 -67.48 -12.46
N THR A 161 27.59 -66.43 -11.64
CA THR A 161 27.23 -65.09 -12.11
C THR A 161 28.35 -64.51 -12.96
N LYS A 162 28.02 -63.73 -14.00
CA LYS A 162 29.01 -62.96 -14.75
C LYS A 162 29.51 -61.80 -13.89
N ALA A 163 30.80 -61.50 -13.99
CA ALA A 163 31.32 -60.26 -13.40
C ALA A 163 30.75 -59.05 -14.13
N TYR A 164 30.47 -57.97 -13.39
CA TYR A 164 29.99 -56.71 -13.96
C TYR A 164 30.45 -55.52 -13.12
N THR A 165 30.37 -54.33 -13.69
CA THR A 165 30.72 -53.07 -13.01
C THR A 165 29.50 -52.19 -12.90
N THR A 166 29.32 -51.55 -11.76
CA THR A 166 28.30 -50.51 -11.58
C THR A 166 28.96 -49.15 -11.41
N GLU A 167 28.37 -48.13 -12.03
CA GLU A 167 28.81 -46.75 -11.94
C GLU A 167 27.89 -45.94 -11.03
N LYS A 168 28.47 -45.03 -10.25
CA LYS A 168 27.73 -44.07 -9.44
C LYS A 168 28.38 -42.69 -9.55
N VAL A 169 27.57 -41.70 -9.92
CA VAL A 169 27.97 -40.29 -9.91
C VAL A 169 27.62 -39.67 -8.56
N SER A 170 28.60 -39.04 -7.92
CA SER A 170 28.40 -38.29 -6.68
C SER A 170 28.67 -36.81 -6.91
N ASP A 171 27.74 -35.95 -6.48
CA ASP A 171 27.90 -34.50 -6.52
C ASP A 171 28.95 -34.04 -5.50
N THR A 172 29.81 -33.13 -5.92
CA THR A 172 30.92 -32.57 -5.14
C THR A 172 30.70 -31.10 -4.81
N GLY A 173 29.62 -30.49 -5.31
CA GLY A 173 29.40 -29.05 -5.24
C GLY A 173 30.34 -28.23 -6.14
N LYS A 174 31.03 -28.89 -7.08
CA LYS A 174 31.89 -28.26 -8.08
C LYS A 174 31.16 -28.06 -9.39
N GLY A 175 31.69 -27.21 -10.27
CA GLY A 175 31.11 -26.97 -11.57
C GLY A 175 32.10 -26.42 -12.59
N ASP A 176 31.66 -26.37 -13.84
CA ASP A 176 32.41 -25.83 -14.96
C ASP A 176 31.48 -25.06 -15.90
N ILE A 177 32.10 -24.24 -16.76
CA ILE A 177 31.40 -23.44 -17.75
C ILE A 177 31.59 -24.08 -19.11
N TYR A 178 30.48 -24.19 -19.83
CA TYR A 178 30.44 -24.67 -21.18
C TYR A 178 29.92 -23.55 -22.09
N ALA A 179 30.60 -23.32 -23.21
CA ALA A 179 30.17 -22.32 -24.19
C ALA A 179 29.90 -22.97 -25.52
N LYS A 180 28.74 -22.67 -26.10
CA LYS A 180 28.36 -23.13 -27.44
C LYS A 180 28.13 -21.94 -28.37
N SER A 181 28.73 -21.97 -29.55
CA SER A 181 28.52 -20.98 -30.60
C SER A 181 28.54 -21.69 -31.95
N GLY A 182 27.44 -21.59 -32.71
CA GLY A 182 27.26 -22.39 -33.92
C GLY A 182 27.43 -23.89 -33.63
N ASP A 183 28.35 -24.52 -34.36
CA ASP A 183 28.69 -25.94 -34.21
C ASP A 183 29.83 -26.18 -33.21
N MET A 184 30.49 -25.13 -32.71
CA MET A 184 31.58 -25.27 -31.76
C MET A 184 31.09 -25.23 -30.31
N ASN A 185 31.69 -26.10 -29.51
CA ASN A 185 31.39 -26.27 -28.12
C ASN A 185 32.67 -26.49 -27.31
N ILE A 186 32.86 -25.73 -26.23
CA ILE A 186 34.12 -25.74 -25.48
C ILE A 186 33.89 -25.73 -23.97
N TRP A 187 34.80 -26.37 -23.22
CA TRP A 187 34.90 -26.20 -21.79
C TRP A 187 35.73 -24.96 -21.47
N VAL A 188 35.08 -23.90 -21.00
CA VAL A 188 35.76 -22.62 -20.76
C VAL A 188 36.68 -22.74 -19.54
N LYS A 189 37.99 -22.74 -19.77
CA LYS A 189 39.00 -22.71 -18.71
C LYS A 189 39.59 -21.32 -18.50
N TYR A 190 39.62 -20.52 -19.56
CA TYR A 190 40.18 -19.17 -19.56
C TYR A 190 39.23 -18.23 -20.30
N ILE A 191 39.06 -17.05 -19.73
CA ILE A 191 38.32 -15.94 -20.34
C ILE A 191 39.30 -14.78 -20.41
N ASP A 192 39.66 -14.36 -21.62
CA ASP A 192 40.51 -13.20 -21.86
C ASP A 192 39.64 -12.01 -22.28
N PHE A 193 39.72 -10.89 -21.57
CA PHE A 193 38.98 -9.67 -21.91
C PHE A 193 39.80 -8.78 -22.85
N SER A 194 39.11 -8.09 -23.76
CA SER A 194 39.75 -7.06 -24.58
C SER A 194 40.16 -5.86 -23.74
N ASP A 195 41.07 -5.02 -24.26
CA ASP A 195 41.54 -3.83 -23.56
C ASP A 195 40.40 -2.86 -23.21
N ALA A 196 39.43 -2.71 -24.12
CA ALA A 196 38.25 -1.88 -23.89
C ALA A 196 37.35 -2.45 -22.79
N THR A 197 37.12 -3.77 -22.80
CA THR A 197 36.27 -4.42 -21.78
C THR A 197 36.95 -4.43 -20.41
N ASP A 198 38.24 -4.74 -20.36
CA ASP A 198 39.04 -4.66 -19.13
C ASP A 198 39.01 -3.24 -18.55
N HIS A 199 39.20 -2.22 -19.38
CA HIS A 199 39.13 -0.83 -18.93
C HIS A 199 37.73 -0.44 -18.43
N ALA A 200 36.66 -0.89 -19.10
CA ALA A 200 35.29 -0.59 -18.70
C ALA A 200 34.94 -1.20 -17.33
N PHE A 201 35.32 -2.46 -17.10
CA PHE A 201 35.01 -3.18 -15.87
C PHE A 201 36.10 -3.03 -14.79
N ARG A 202 37.16 -2.25 -15.02
CA ARG A 202 38.29 -2.08 -14.08
C ARG A 202 37.88 -1.64 -12.67
N ARG A 203 36.73 -0.97 -12.53
CA ARG A 203 36.18 -0.50 -11.25
C ARG A 203 35.09 -1.39 -10.67
N ASP A 204 34.64 -2.40 -11.41
CA ASP A 204 33.64 -3.35 -10.96
C ASP A 204 34.22 -4.31 -9.91
N GLU A 205 33.53 -4.48 -8.79
CA GLU A 205 34.01 -5.30 -7.68
C GLU A 205 33.98 -6.80 -8.03
N THR A 206 32.99 -7.24 -8.79
CA THR A 206 32.86 -8.63 -9.23
C THR A 206 34.03 -8.97 -10.16
N TYR A 207 34.29 -8.13 -11.16
CA TYR A 207 35.43 -8.28 -12.07
C TYR A 207 36.75 -8.35 -11.30
N LYS A 208 37.02 -7.38 -10.42
CA LYS A 208 38.24 -7.37 -9.58
C LYS A 208 38.41 -8.64 -8.75
N SER A 209 37.32 -9.19 -8.21
CA SER A 209 37.38 -10.39 -7.38
C SER A 209 37.66 -11.67 -8.19
N LEU A 210 37.27 -11.71 -9.46
CA LEU A 210 37.38 -12.89 -10.32
C LEU A 210 38.61 -12.86 -11.24
N SER A 211 39.02 -11.67 -11.66
CA SER A 211 40.07 -11.46 -12.67
C SER A 211 41.48 -11.49 -12.07
N GLN A 212 42.41 -12.07 -12.82
CA GLN A 212 43.86 -11.98 -12.62
C GLN A 212 44.45 -11.22 -13.81
N GLY A 213 44.59 -9.90 -13.66
CA GLY A 213 44.83 -9.01 -14.80
C GLY A 213 43.61 -9.00 -15.72
N LYS A 214 43.81 -9.18 -17.04
CA LYS A 214 42.74 -9.18 -18.05
C LYS A 214 42.08 -10.54 -18.26
N ARG A 215 42.22 -11.46 -17.30
CA ARG A 215 41.88 -12.88 -17.46
C ARG A 215 41.13 -13.44 -16.26
N ILE A 216 40.07 -14.19 -16.50
CA ILE A 216 39.47 -15.07 -15.48
C ILE A 216 39.90 -16.51 -15.77
N ILE A 217 40.31 -17.22 -14.72
CA ILE A 217 40.67 -18.64 -14.77
C ILE A 217 39.54 -19.44 -14.11
N CYS A 218 38.86 -20.29 -14.88
CA CYS A 218 37.66 -21.01 -14.45
C CYS A 218 37.96 -22.38 -13.81
N PHE A 219 39.20 -22.60 -13.37
CA PHE A 219 39.63 -23.84 -12.74
C PHE A 219 40.78 -23.56 -11.77
N ASN A 220 41.04 -24.51 -10.87
CA ASN A 220 42.11 -24.44 -9.90
C ASN A 220 43.35 -25.20 -10.41
N SER A 221 44.36 -24.46 -10.90
CA SER A 221 45.61 -25.02 -11.41
C SER A 221 46.53 -25.58 -10.31
N SER A 222 46.38 -25.17 -9.04
CA SER A 222 47.22 -25.68 -7.94
C SER A 222 46.97 -27.15 -7.62
N ASN A 223 45.84 -27.70 -8.07
CA ASN A 223 45.43 -29.07 -7.79
C ASN A 223 45.94 -30.09 -8.82
N ALA A 224 46.69 -29.66 -9.83
CA ALA A 224 47.25 -30.57 -10.84
C ALA A 224 48.30 -31.54 -10.26
N SER A 225 49.18 -31.06 -9.37
CA SER A 225 50.15 -31.89 -8.65
C SER A 225 49.46 -32.85 -7.68
N PHE A 226 48.49 -32.34 -6.91
CA PHE A 226 47.64 -33.14 -6.01
C PHE A 226 46.96 -34.30 -6.76
N SER A 227 46.40 -34.02 -7.94
CA SER A 227 45.72 -35.02 -8.76
C SER A 227 46.67 -36.14 -9.22
N ARG A 228 47.86 -35.75 -9.71
CA ARG A 228 48.90 -36.69 -10.12
C ARG A 228 49.38 -37.54 -8.94
N ASP A 229 49.60 -36.93 -7.79
CA ASP A 229 50.12 -37.61 -6.60
C ASP A 229 49.08 -38.58 -6.01
N MET A 230 47.78 -38.21 -6.01
CA MET A 230 46.69 -39.09 -5.58
C MET A 230 46.55 -40.32 -6.48
N ILE A 231 46.62 -40.14 -7.80
CA ILE A 231 46.62 -41.26 -8.76
C ILE A 231 47.86 -42.13 -8.56
N GLY A 232 49.03 -41.53 -8.38
CA GLY A 232 50.27 -42.24 -8.11
C GLY A 232 50.23 -43.05 -6.81
N MET A 233 49.64 -42.51 -5.74
CA MET A 233 49.42 -43.22 -4.47
C MET A 233 48.45 -44.39 -4.65
N ALA A 234 47.36 -44.22 -5.40
CA ALA A 234 46.40 -45.29 -5.68
C ALA A 234 47.04 -46.47 -6.43
N MET A 235 47.89 -46.18 -7.42
CA MET A 235 48.62 -47.22 -8.14
C MET A 235 49.64 -47.92 -7.22
N LYS A 236 50.36 -47.17 -6.38
CA LYS A 236 51.36 -47.72 -5.45
C LYS A 236 50.76 -48.56 -4.33
N SER A 237 49.52 -48.28 -3.92
CA SER A 237 48.84 -49.03 -2.86
C SER A 237 48.26 -50.38 -3.33
N GLY A 238 48.50 -50.79 -4.57
CA GLY A 238 47.90 -52.01 -5.14
C GLY A 238 46.39 -51.91 -5.32
N ALA A 239 45.85 -50.69 -5.43
CA ALA A 239 44.42 -50.50 -5.58
C ALA A 239 43.93 -51.11 -6.90
N GLY A 240 42.74 -51.72 -6.87
CA GLY A 240 42.11 -52.23 -8.09
C GLY A 240 41.90 -51.12 -9.12
N TYR A 241 41.92 -51.47 -10.40
CA TYR A 241 41.78 -50.53 -11.53
C TYR A 241 40.61 -49.54 -11.38
N GLN A 242 39.51 -49.99 -10.79
CA GLN A 242 38.32 -49.18 -10.54
C GLN A 242 38.49 -48.10 -9.47
N ASP A 243 39.27 -48.36 -8.43
CA ASP A 243 39.59 -47.35 -7.41
C ASP A 243 40.51 -46.27 -8.00
N VAL A 244 41.45 -46.67 -8.86
CA VAL A 244 42.30 -45.73 -9.60
C VAL A 244 41.47 -44.83 -10.51
N LEU A 245 40.50 -45.38 -11.25
CA LEU A 245 39.58 -44.58 -12.09
C LEU A 245 38.70 -43.64 -11.26
N SER A 246 38.18 -44.11 -10.12
CA SER A 246 37.33 -43.30 -9.23
C SER A 246 38.12 -42.14 -8.63
N LYS A 247 39.36 -42.39 -8.20
CA LYS A 247 40.28 -41.36 -7.71
C LYS A 247 40.69 -40.40 -8.82
N ALA A 248 40.95 -40.88 -10.04
CA ALA A 248 41.23 -40.00 -11.18
C ALA A 248 40.05 -39.07 -11.50
N SER A 249 38.82 -39.57 -11.43
CA SER A 249 37.61 -38.76 -11.59
C SER A 249 37.49 -37.70 -10.49
N LEU A 250 37.75 -38.07 -9.23
CA LEU A 250 37.77 -37.12 -8.11
C LEU A 250 38.85 -36.05 -8.30
N ALA A 251 40.05 -36.44 -8.72
CA ALA A 251 41.17 -35.54 -9.01
C ALA A 251 40.76 -34.47 -10.02
N ASN A 252 40.21 -34.90 -11.15
CA ASN A 252 39.77 -34.01 -12.22
C ASN A 252 38.65 -33.06 -11.76
N ASP A 253 37.70 -33.57 -10.97
CA ASP A 253 36.61 -32.75 -10.45
C ASP A 253 37.08 -31.74 -9.39
N MET A 254 38.07 -32.11 -8.56
CA MET A 254 38.70 -31.20 -7.60
C MET A 254 39.49 -30.04 -8.24
N MET A 255 39.81 -30.14 -9.53
CA MET A 255 40.38 -29.02 -10.29
C MET A 255 39.32 -27.99 -10.69
N LYS A 256 38.02 -28.29 -10.57
CA LYS A 256 36.94 -27.35 -10.87
C LYS A 256 36.73 -26.35 -9.71
N LEU A 257 36.17 -25.19 -10.04
CA LEU A 257 35.77 -24.19 -9.03
C LEU A 257 34.47 -24.62 -8.33
N SER A 258 34.14 -23.98 -7.21
CA SER A 258 32.86 -24.22 -6.56
C SER A 258 31.70 -23.80 -7.46
N MET A 259 30.55 -24.45 -7.31
CA MET A 259 29.35 -24.15 -8.09
C MET A 259 28.95 -22.67 -7.96
N GLY A 260 29.08 -22.08 -6.77
CA GLY A 260 28.78 -20.67 -6.52
C GLY A 260 29.72 -19.71 -7.26
N GLU A 261 31.02 -20.01 -7.32
CA GLU A 261 31.99 -19.22 -8.09
C GLU A 261 31.70 -19.31 -9.59
N ILE A 262 31.41 -20.51 -10.09
CA ILE A 262 31.10 -20.72 -11.51
C ILE A 262 29.82 -20.00 -11.93
N GLN A 263 28.78 -20.05 -11.10
CA GLN A 263 27.53 -19.30 -11.35
C GLN A 263 27.78 -17.80 -11.40
N ARG A 264 28.63 -17.27 -10.49
CA ARG A 264 29.04 -15.86 -10.51
C ARG A 264 29.79 -15.50 -11.78
N ILE A 265 30.75 -16.33 -12.21
CA ILE A 265 31.49 -16.11 -13.47
C ILE A 265 30.53 -16.13 -14.66
N ALA A 266 29.64 -17.12 -14.76
CA ALA A 266 28.69 -17.23 -15.87
C ALA A 266 27.71 -16.05 -15.91
N ALA A 267 27.22 -15.58 -14.77
CA ALA A 267 26.38 -14.39 -14.68
C ALA A 267 27.13 -13.14 -15.17
N PHE A 268 28.37 -12.94 -14.72
CA PHE A 268 29.23 -11.84 -15.17
C PHE A 268 29.53 -11.91 -16.67
N LEU A 269 29.81 -13.10 -17.22
CA LEU A 269 30.01 -13.28 -18.66
C LEU A 269 28.78 -12.85 -19.47
N ASN A 270 27.59 -13.25 -19.02
CA ASN A 270 26.34 -12.86 -19.68
C ASN A 270 26.11 -11.34 -19.61
N GLU A 271 26.46 -10.69 -18.49
CA GLU A 271 26.42 -9.23 -18.37
C GLU A 271 27.35 -8.55 -19.38
N VAL A 272 28.61 -8.98 -19.45
CA VAL A 272 29.60 -8.47 -20.41
C VAL A 272 29.16 -8.70 -21.86
N ILE A 273 28.60 -9.88 -22.18
CA ILE A 273 28.12 -10.20 -23.53
C ILE A 273 26.83 -9.43 -23.86
N SER A 274 25.98 -9.12 -22.89
CA SER A 274 24.76 -8.34 -23.13
C SER A 274 25.03 -6.90 -23.54
N GLY A 275 26.12 -6.30 -23.06
CA GLY A 275 26.46 -4.91 -23.36
C GLY A 275 26.01 -3.91 -22.31
N ASN A 276 25.54 -4.40 -21.16
CA ASN A 276 25.25 -3.58 -20.00
C ASN A 276 26.57 -3.17 -19.30
N TYR A 277 27.33 -2.29 -19.96
CA TYR A 277 28.62 -1.83 -19.45
C TYR A 277 28.37 -0.74 -18.40
N PRO A 278 29.18 -0.69 -17.34
CA PRO A 278 29.08 0.40 -16.36
C PRO A 278 29.39 1.76 -17.01
N GLU A 279 28.81 2.82 -16.45
CA GLU A 279 29.14 4.21 -16.83
C GLU A 279 30.67 4.39 -16.89
N THR A 280 31.14 5.09 -17.91
CA THR A 280 32.57 5.38 -18.06
C THR A 280 33.07 6.33 -16.97
N ASP A 281 34.38 6.33 -16.73
CA ASP A 281 34.98 7.26 -15.76
C ASP A 281 34.69 8.74 -16.10
N GLU A 282 34.55 9.08 -17.39
CA GLU A 282 34.18 10.43 -17.83
C GLU A 282 32.72 10.77 -17.51
N GLU A 283 31.81 9.80 -17.66
CA GLU A 283 30.41 9.96 -17.28
C GLU A 283 30.26 10.11 -15.76
N TYR A 284 30.95 9.28 -14.99
CA TYR A 284 31.03 9.45 -13.53
C TYR A 284 31.59 10.82 -13.15
N TYR A 285 32.66 11.26 -13.81
CA TYR A 285 33.28 12.55 -13.56
C TYR A 285 32.31 13.70 -13.85
N THR A 286 31.70 13.74 -15.04
CA THR A 286 30.75 14.80 -15.41
C THR A 286 29.52 14.84 -14.50
N LYS A 287 29.02 13.68 -14.08
CA LYS A 287 27.93 13.54 -13.10
C LYS A 287 28.34 14.09 -11.72
N ALA A 288 29.53 13.76 -11.25
CA ALA A 288 30.06 14.25 -9.97
C ALA A 288 30.29 15.76 -9.99
N VAL A 289 30.77 16.32 -11.12
CA VAL A 289 30.90 17.77 -11.31
C VAL A 289 29.54 18.46 -11.18
N ARG A 290 28.51 17.98 -11.90
CA ARG A 290 27.15 18.54 -11.81
C ARG A 290 26.58 18.49 -10.39
N LEU A 291 26.80 17.38 -9.68
CA LEU A 291 26.36 17.23 -8.29
C LEU A 291 27.14 18.13 -7.32
N SER A 292 28.42 18.40 -7.62
CA SER A 292 29.27 19.27 -6.80
C SER A 292 28.83 20.74 -6.79
N ASP A 293 28.07 21.16 -7.80
CA ASP A 293 27.48 22.50 -7.89
C ASP A 293 26.18 22.64 -7.07
N SER A 294 25.61 21.54 -6.57
CA SER A 294 24.38 21.56 -5.77
C SER A 294 24.57 22.25 -4.41
N THR A 295 23.48 22.79 -3.88
CA THR A 295 23.39 23.38 -2.53
C THR A 295 22.81 22.42 -1.50
N LYS A 296 22.55 21.16 -1.87
CA LYS A 296 22.00 20.13 -0.98
C LYS A 296 23.10 19.23 -0.46
N SER A 297 23.09 18.93 0.85
CA SER A 297 24.11 18.05 1.43
C SER A 297 24.12 16.65 0.78
N ASP A 298 22.95 16.12 0.43
CA ASP A 298 22.82 14.77 -0.16
C ASP A 298 23.50 14.67 -1.54
N ASP A 299 23.41 15.72 -2.35
CA ASP A 299 24.00 15.73 -3.69
C ASP A 299 25.53 15.88 -3.59
N LEU A 300 26.01 16.72 -2.66
CA LEU A 300 27.45 16.86 -2.39
C LEU A 300 28.05 15.56 -1.85
N MET A 301 27.32 14.84 -1.00
CA MET A 301 27.75 13.52 -0.52
C MET A 301 27.87 12.51 -1.67
N LYS A 302 26.89 12.47 -2.58
CA LYS A 302 26.96 11.63 -3.78
C LYS A 302 28.12 12.02 -4.69
N ALA A 303 28.35 13.32 -4.88
CA ALA A 303 29.50 13.81 -5.65
C ALA A 303 30.82 13.33 -5.05
N ALA A 304 31.00 13.46 -3.74
CA ALA A 304 32.20 12.99 -3.03
C ALA A 304 32.39 11.48 -3.16
N GLN A 305 31.31 10.69 -3.05
CA GLN A 305 31.37 9.23 -3.25
C GLN A 305 31.80 8.86 -4.67
N ILE A 306 31.24 9.53 -5.68
CA ILE A 306 31.61 9.28 -7.07
C ILE A 306 33.09 9.64 -7.29
N PHE A 307 33.54 10.83 -6.87
CA PHE A 307 34.96 11.22 -7.00
C PHE A 307 35.91 10.27 -6.26
N ARG A 308 35.51 9.70 -5.10
CA ARG A 308 36.28 8.65 -4.42
C ARG A 308 36.35 7.35 -5.23
N LYS A 309 35.28 6.96 -5.91
CA LYS A 309 35.27 5.79 -6.80
C LYS A 309 36.23 5.96 -7.97
N ILE A 310 36.39 7.19 -8.47
CA ILE A 310 37.28 7.56 -9.59
C ILE A 310 38.51 8.37 -9.14
N ILE A 311 39.07 8.06 -7.96
CA ILE A 311 40.08 8.91 -7.30
C ILE A 311 41.34 9.18 -8.14
N ASP A 312 41.74 8.22 -8.95
CA ASP A 312 42.90 8.23 -9.86
C ASP A 312 42.60 8.87 -11.23
N TYR A 313 41.38 9.35 -11.45
CA TYR A 313 40.96 9.97 -12.70
C TYR A 313 40.95 11.50 -12.62
N LYS A 314 41.69 12.17 -13.51
CA LYS A 314 41.80 13.64 -13.57
C LYS A 314 42.16 14.26 -12.20
N ASP A 315 41.46 15.31 -11.80
CA ASP A 315 41.60 16.05 -10.54
C ASP A 315 40.64 15.54 -9.44
N SER A 316 40.07 14.34 -9.60
CA SER A 316 39.09 13.79 -8.66
C SER A 316 39.61 13.73 -7.23
N SER A 317 40.86 13.30 -7.02
CA SER A 317 41.49 13.27 -5.70
C SER A 317 41.51 14.63 -5.02
N SER A 318 41.83 15.71 -5.73
CA SER A 318 41.85 17.07 -5.16
C SER A 318 40.44 17.61 -4.89
N ARG A 319 39.45 17.21 -5.71
CA ARG A 319 38.05 17.63 -5.54
C ARG A 319 37.38 17.03 -4.32
N VAL A 320 37.73 15.79 -3.94
CA VAL A 320 37.12 15.11 -2.77
C VAL A 320 37.23 15.97 -1.52
N ASP A 321 38.41 16.52 -1.22
CA ASP A 321 38.62 17.34 -0.01
C ASP A 321 37.81 18.64 -0.06
N SER A 322 37.79 19.30 -1.22
CA SER A 322 37.02 20.54 -1.41
C SER A 322 35.51 20.33 -1.25
N ILE A 323 34.98 19.23 -1.79
CA ILE A 323 33.56 18.89 -1.71
C ILE A 323 33.19 18.43 -0.31
N GLN A 324 34.09 17.69 0.37
CA GLN A 324 33.88 17.27 1.74
C GLN A 324 33.72 18.47 2.67
N LYS A 325 34.57 19.48 2.52
CA LYS A 325 34.45 20.73 3.29
C LYS A 325 33.13 21.46 2.99
N LYS A 326 32.79 21.62 1.70
CA LYS A 326 31.51 22.23 1.28
C LYS A 326 30.29 21.46 1.82
N TYR A 327 30.35 20.13 1.83
CA TYR A 327 29.32 19.27 2.39
C TYR A 327 29.12 19.52 3.89
N GLU A 328 30.20 19.63 4.65
CA GLU A 328 30.14 19.88 6.09
C GLU A 328 29.55 21.26 6.41
N GLU A 329 29.94 22.29 5.66
CA GLU A 329 29.38 23.65 5.77
C GLU A 329 27.86 23.66 5.47
N VAL A 330 27.45 23.10 4.33
CA VAL A 330 26.03 23.02 3.94
C VAL A 330 25.21 22.19 4.93
N LEU A 331 25.76 21.08 5.43
CA LEU A 331 25.07 20.23 6.41
C LEU A 331 24.86 20.96 7.74
N GLN A 332 25.80 21.81 8.15
CA GLN A 332 25.64 22.65 9.34
C GLN A 332 24.53 23.68 9.12
N GLU A 333 24.54 24.41 8.00
CA GLU A 333 23.50 25.37 7.67
C GLU A 333 22.11 24.73 7.59
N GLU A 334 21.97 23.53 7.01
CA GLU A 334 20.71 22.79 6.99
C GLU A 334 20.21 22.44 8.41
N LYS A 335 21.12 22.02 9.31
CA LYS A 335 20.78 21.72 10.70
C LYS A 335 20.34 22.97 11.45
N GLU A 336 21.06 24.08 11.30
CA GLU A 336 20.71 25.37 11.91
C GLU A 336 19.34 25.85 11.41
N ASN A 337 19.10 25.81 10.10
CA ASN A 337 17.82 26.18 9.51
C ASN A 337 16.67 25.29 10.01
N ARG A 338 16.89 23.98 10.19
CA ARG A 338 15.88 23.07 10.78
C ARG A 338 15.56 23.44 12.22
N ILE A 339 16.57 23.76 13.03
CA ILE A 339 16.37 24.19 14.43
C ILE A 339 15.61 25.52 14.47
N LEU A 340 16.03 26.51 13.68
CA LEU A 340 15.37 27.81 13.60
C LEU A 340 13.91 27.71 13.15
N GLN A 341 13.61 26.86 12.16
CA GLN A 341 12.23 26.62 11.75
C GLN A 341 11.40 25.97 12.86
N LYS A 342 11.95 24.97 13.55
CA LYS A 342 11.27 24.34 14.70
C LYS A 342 10.97 25.36 15.80
N GLU A 343 11.93 26.19 16.16
CA GLU A 343 11.70 27.26 17.14
C GLU A 343 10.67 28.29 16.68
N ARG A 344 10.68 28.70 15.40
CA ARG A 344 9.69 29.63 14.85
C ARG A 344 8.27 29.05 14.94
N VAL A 345 8.11 27.77 14.66
CA VAL A 345 6.82 27.05 14.78
C VAL A 345 6.40 26.95 16.25
N ASP A 346 7.30 26.57 17.14
CA ASP A 346 7.02 26.46 18.58
C ASP A 346 6.63 27.81 19.18
N ARG A 347 7.30 28.90 18.78
CA ARG A 347 6.93 30.27 19.19
C ARG A 347 5.53 30.66 18.71
N LYS A 348 5.18 30.35 17.45
CA LYS A 348 3.83 30.61 16.91
C LYS A 348 2.77 29.78 17.65
N ARG A 349 3.04 28.50 17.91
CA ARG A 349 2.14 27.61 18.65
C ARG A 349 1.88 28.10 20.08
N LYS A 350 2.92 28.52 20.80
CA LYS A 350 2.79 29.08 22.16
C LYS A 350 1.92 30.35 22.18
N LYS A 351 2.12 31.28 21.22
CA LYS A 351 1.27 32.48 21.09
C LYS A 351 -0.19 32.15 20.76
N ALA A 352 -0.45 31.16 19.91
CA ALA A 352 -1.80 30.72 19.60
C ALA A 352 -2.50 30.12 20.84
N LEU A 353 -1.81 29.25 21.58
CA LEU A 353 -2.32 28.66 22.82
C LEU A 353 -2.66 29.72 23.89
N SER A 354 -1.81 30.75 24.04
CA SER A 354 -2.10 31.82 25.00
C SER A 354 -3.37 32.63 24.63
N ILE A 355 -3.60 32.87 23.33
CA ILE A 355 -4.81 33.57 22.87
C ILE A 355 -6.07 32.73 23.12
N ILE A 356 -6.01 31.43 22.79
CA ILE A 356 -7.13 30.49 23.00
C ILE A 356 -7.47 30.38 24.49
N ALA A 357 -6.47 30.29 25.36
CA ALA A 357 -6.69 30.23 26.81
C ALA A 357 -7.40 31.48 27.35
N VAL A 358 -7.01 32.67 26.90
CA VAL A 358 -7.66 33.93 27.30
C VAL A 358 -9.11 33.98 26.82
N LEU A 359 -9.38 33.58 25.57
CA LEU A 359 -10.75 33.54 25.05
C LEU A 359 -11.63 32.53 25.80
N ALA A 360 -11.09 31.37 26.18
CA ALA A 360 -11.81 30.38 26.98
C ALA A 360 -12.19 30.92 28.37
N ILE A 361 -11.28 31.66 29.03
CA ILE A 361 -11.55 32.30 30.32
C ILE A 361 -12.64 33.37 30.17
N ILE A 362 -12.57 34.21 29.14
CA ILE A 362 -13.61 35.22 28.87
C ILE A 362 -14.97 34.55 28.62
N GLY A 363 -15.01 33.44 27.87
CA GLY A 363 -16.22 32.64 27.66
C GLY A 363 -16.81 32.09 28.97
N LEU A 364 -15.96 31.59 29.87
CA LEU A 364 -16.39 31.10 31.19
C LEU A 364 -16.96 32.23 32.07
N VAL A 365 -16.29 33.38 32.12
CA VAL A 365 -16.74 34.53 32.91
C VAL A 365 -18.08 35.06 32.39
N THR A 366 -18.22 35.20 31.07
CA THR A 366 -19.48 35.66 30.46
C THR A 366 -20.64 34.69 30.72
N ALA A 367 -20.42 33.38 30.60
CA ALA A 367 -21.43 32.38 30.94
C ALA A 367 -21.86 32.44 32.42
N LEU A 368 -20.93 32.68 33.34
CA LEU A 368 -21.23 32.84 34.76
C LEU A 368 -22.07 34.10 35.02
N VAL A 369 -21.73 35.23 34.39
CA VAL A 369 -22.51 36.48 34.51
C VAL A 369 -23.93 36.29 33.97
N VAL A 370 -24.09 35.63 32.81
CA VAL A 370 -25.41 35.36 32.21
C VAL A 370 -26.27 34.52 33.15
N THR A 371 -25.72 33.43 33.66
CA THR A 371 -26.47 32.46 34.49
C THR A 371 -26.78 32.95 35.89
N LYS A 372 -25.88 33.70 36.53
CA LYS A 372 -26.06 34.15 37.92
C LYS A 372 -26.67 35.54 38.07
N VAL A 373 -26.52 36.40 37.07
CA VAL A 373 -26.97 37.80 37.16
C VAL A 373 -28.08 38.08 36.16
N ILE A 374 -27.86 37.86 34.86
CA ILE A 374 -28.80 38.33 33.82
C ILE A 374 -30.13 37.58 33.86
N ILE A 375 -30.09 36.24 33.83
CA ILE A 375 -31.31 35.42 33.81
C ILE A 375 -32.17 35.66 35.07
N PRO A 376 -31.64 35.54 36.31
CA PRO A 376 -32.44 35.81 37.50
C PRO A 376 -32.93 37.26 37.59
N ASN A 377 -32.16 38.24 37.09
CA ASN A 377 -32.59 39.64 37.11
C ASN A 377 -33.80 39.91 36.21
N GLU A 378 -33.85 39.30 35.02
CA GLU A 378 -35.01 39.42 34.13
C GLU A 378 -36.24 38.73 34.72
N HIS A 379 -36.10 37.52 35.27
CA HIS A 379 -37.18 36.86 36.00
C HIS A 379 -37.67 37.68 37.21
N TYR A 380 -36.74 38.33 37.93
CA TYR A 380 -37.06 39.22 39.04
C TYR A 380 -37.85 40.46 38.58
N LYS A 381 -37.43 41.11 37.49
CA LYS A 381 -38.18 42.25 36.91
C LYS A 381 -39.59 41.84 36.51
N ASN A 382 -39.75 40.68 35.88
CA ASN A 382 -41.05 40.17 35.49
C ASN A 382 -41.95 39.89 36.71
N ALA A 383 -41.41 39.25 37.75
CA ALA A 383 -42.14 39.00 39.00
C ALA A 383 -42.61 40.30 39.68
N VAL A 384 -41.76 41.34 39.70
CA VAL A 384 -42.14 42.67 40.19
C VAL A 384 -43.24 43.31 39.33
N ALA A 385 -43.16 43.17 38.01
CA ALA A 385 -44.20 43.70 37.11
C ALA A 385 -45.56 43.03 37.36
N LEU A 386 -45.60 41.70 37.56
CA LEU A 386 -46.82 40.96 37.91
C LEU A 386 -47.40 41.40 39.25
N LYS A 387 -46.55 41.59 40.27
CA LYS A 387 -46.96 42.14 41.58
C LYS A 387 -47.62 43.51 41.41
N ASN A 388 -46.98 44.41 40.67
CA ASN A 388 -47.47 45.78 40.46
C ASN A 388 -48.77 45.83 39.63
N ALA A 389 -49.02 44.82 38.80
CA ALA A 389 -50.27 44.68 38.04
C ALA A 389 -51.43 44.11 38.89
N GLY A 390 -51.17 43.70 40.14
CA GLY A 390 -52.17 43.07 41.02
C GLY A 390 -52.36 41.57 40.79
N ASN A 391 -51.56 40.94 39.91
CA ASN A 391 -51.59 39.50 39.66
C ASN A 391 -50.77 38.76 40.72
N TYR A 392 -51.21 38.80 41.98
CA TYR A 392 -50.41 38.36 43.13
C TYR A 392 -50.06 36.87 43.09
N GLU A 393 -50.95 36.00 42.61
CA GLU A 393 -50.68 34.55 42.51
C GLU A 393 -49.60 34.24 41.45
N GLU A 394 -49.67 34.88 40.28
CA GLU A 394 -48.65 34.76 39.23
C GLU A 394 -47.31 35.34 39.70
N ALA A 395 -47.34 36.45 40.44
CA ALA A 395 -46.15 37.06 41.02
C ALA A 395 -45.48 36.14 42.05
N ILE A 396 -46.25 35.47 42.91
CA ILE A 396 -45.72 34.49 43.88
C ILE A 396 -44.98 33.36 43.17
N ASN A 397 -45.57 32.82 42.10
CA ASN A 397 -44.94 31.75 41.31
C ASN A 397 -43.66 32.25 40.64
N ALA A 398 -43.68 33.44 40.04
CA ALA A 398 -42.52 34.04 39.40
C ALA A 398 -41.38 34.34 40.39
N PHE A 399 -41.69 34.83 41.60
CA PHE A 399 -40.69 35.03 42.65
C PHE A 399 -40.16 33.71 43.23
N SER A 400 -40.96 32.65 43.27
CA SER A 400 -40.53 31.35 43.83
C SER A 400 -39.43 30.68 43.01
N VAL A 401 -39.39 30.91 41.69
CA VAL A 401 -38.34 30.38 40.79
C VAL A 401 -36.97 31.05 41.03
N LEU A 402 -36.94 32.20 41.71
CA LEU A 402 -35.73 33.01 41.88
C LEU A 402 -34.81 32.55 43.02
N ASN A 403 -35.22 31.59 43.86
CA ASN A 403 -34.38 30.91 44.86
C ASN A 403 -33.43 31.85 45.64
N HIS A 404 -33.98 32.75 46.46
CA HIS A 404 -33.26 33.76 47.25
C HIS A 404 -32.50 34.84 46.44
N TYR A 405 -32.74 34.95 45.13
CA TYR A 405 -32.19 36.06 44.35
C TYR A 405 -32.84 37.38 44.82
N LYS A 406 -31.99 38.32 45.26
CA LYS A 406 -32.39 39.59 45.92
C LYS A 406 -33.32 39.36 47.12
N ASP A 407 -34.44 40.05 47.19
CA ASP A 407 -35.46 40.02 48.23
C ASP A 407 -36.71 39.19 47.81
N SER A 408 -36.57 38.28 46.84
CA SER A 408 -37.69 37.49 46.29
C SER A 408 -38.52 36.77 47.36
N GLU A 409 -37.94 36.27 48.43
CA GLU A 409 -38.68 35.64 49.54
C GLU A 409 -39.58 36.61 50.29
N GLU A 410 -39.12 37.84 50.47
CA GLU A 410 -39.89 38.88 51.15
C GLU A 410 -41.03 39.36 50.25
N GLN A 411 -40.76 39.52 48.95
CA GLN A 411 -41.78 39.82 47.93
C GLN A 411 -42.86 38.73 47.85
N ILE A 412 -42.52 37.45 48.04
CA ILE A 412 -43.52 36.37 48.10
C ILE A 412 -44.48 36.56 49.28
N LYS A 413 -43.98 36.90 50.47
CA LYS A 413 -44.83 37.17 51.65
C LYS A 413 -45.72 38.37 51.41
N GLU A 414 -45.16 39.43 50.85
CA GLU A 414 -45.88 40.66 50.53
C GLU A 414 -47.00 40.40 49.50
N CYS A 415 -46.72 39.66 48.42
CA CYS A 415 -47.74 39.26 47.44
C CYS A 415 -48.82 38.39 48.07
N LYS A 416 -48.48 37.42 48.93
CA LYS A 416 -49.46 36.59 49.65
C LYS A 416 -50.37 37.43 50.55
N TYR A 417 -49.81 38.46 51.18
CA TYR A 417 -50.57 39.41 52.00
C TYR A 417 -51.57 40.23 51.17
N TYR A 418 -51.12 40.82 50.06
CA TYR A 418 -52.04 41.56 49.19
C TYR A 418 -53.05 40.65 48.49
N TYR A 419 -52.69 39.39 48.18
CA TYR A 419 -53.65 38.40 47.71
C TYR A 419 -54.75 38.14 48.75
N ALA A 420 -54.39 37.95 50.01
CA ALA A 420 -55.35 37.79 51.11
C ALA A 420 -56.24 39.03 51.29
N ILE A 421 -55.70 40.24 51.13
CA ILE A 421 -56.48 41.48 51.08
C ILE A 421 -57.46 41.46 49.90
N SER A 422 -57.03 41.08 48.69
CA SER A 422 -57.92 41.05 47.52
C SER A 422 -59.09 40.06 47.69
N LEU A 423 -58.84 38.91 48.35
CA LEU A 423 -59.89 37.95 48.72
C LEU A 423 -60.86 38.56 49.74
N LYS A 424 -60.35 39.32 50.73
CA LYS A 424 -61.19 40.03 51.70
C LYS A 424 -62.04 41.09 51.01
N ASP A 425 -61.46 41.90 50.13
CA ASP A 425 -62.13 43.00 49.43
C ASP A 425 -63.19 42.49 48.45
N SER A 426 -62.98 41.31 47.86
CA SER A 426 -64.00 40.62 47.04
C SER A 426 -65.14 39.99 47.85
N GLY A 427 -65.09 40.03 49.19
CA GLY A 427 -66.08 39.45 50.08
C GLY A 427 -65.92 37.95 50.35
N SER A 428 -64.82 37.35 49.89
CA SER A 428 -64.45 35.94 50.10
C SER A 428 -63.74 35.76 51.44
N PHE A 429 -64.43 36.05 52.55
CA PHE A 429 -63.82 36.18 53.87
C PHE A 429 -63.20 34.88 54.39
N GLU A 430 -63.79 33.72 54.13
CA GLU A 430 -63.28 32.41 54.54
C GLU A 430 -61.96 32.06 53.84
N GLU A 431 -61.86 32.36 52.54
CA GLU A 431 -60.63 32.19 51.74
C GLU A 431 -59.57 33.19 52.17
N ALA A 432 -59.95 34.44 52.45
CA ALA A 432 -59.06 35.47 52.98
C ALA A 432 -58.46 35.06 54.33
N ILE A 433 -59.26 34.53 55.26
CA ILE A 433 -58.77 34.02 56.56
C ILE A 433 -57.73 32.91 56.33
N THR A 434 -57.98 32.02 55.37
CA THR A 434 -57.05 30.92 55.06
C THR A 434 -55.73 31.47 54.53
N ALA A 435 -55.78 32.43 53.61
CA ALA A 435 -54.60 33.08 53.06
C ALA A 435 -53.83 33.89 54.14
N PHE A 436 -54.53 34.64 55.00
CA PHE A 436 -53.89 35.39 56.10
C PHE A 436 -53.28 34.48 57.17
N LYS A 437 -53.84 33.28 57.42
CA LYS A 437 -53.23 32.30 58.34
C LYS A 437 -51.90 31.77 57.82
N GLN A 438 -51.79 31.55 56.50
CA GLN A 438 -50.55 31.09 55.87
C GLN A 438 -49.39 32.10 55.99
N LEU A 439 -49.69 33.35 56.32
CA LEU A 439 -48.71 34.40 56.52
C LEU A 439 -48.07 34.41 57.91
N ASN A 440 -48.55 33.59 58.86
CA ASN A 440 -47.95 33.42 60.19
C ASN A 440 -47.63 34.73 60.94
N GLY A 441 -48.54 35.72 60.90
CA GLY A 441 -48.38 37.00 61.59
C GLY A 441 -47.58 38.04 60.81
N TYR A 442 -47.40 37.86 59.50
CA TYR A 442 -46.84 38.89 58.63
C TYR A 442 -47.74 40.14 58.57
N ASN A 443 -47.15 41.32 58.79
CA ASN A 443 -47.86 42.59 58.85
C ASN A 443 -49.00 42.55 59.89
N ASP A 444 -50.21 43.01 59.56
CA ASP A 444 -51.40 42.96 60.42
C ASP A 444 -52.30 41.73 60.15
N SER A 445 -51.76 40.63 59.59
CA SER A 445 -52.58 39.49 59.15
C SER A 445 -53.47 38.90 60.25
N ALA A 446 -53.06 38.94 61.52
CA ALA A 446 -53.86 38.50 62.66
C ALA A 446 -55.09 39.41 62.92
N GLU A 447 -54.91 40.71 62.73
CA GLU A 447 -55.98 41.70 62.85
C GLU A 447 -56.93 41.58 61.66
N GLN A 448 -56.40 41.34 60.46
CA GLN A 448 -57.20 41.08 59.25
C GLN A 448 -58.05 39.81 59.36
N ILE A 449 -57.51 38.72 59.92
CA ILE A 449 -58.29 37.51 60.25
C ILE A 449 -59.47 37.87 61.16
N SER A 450 -59.20 38.59 62.25
CA SER A 450 -60.24 39.01 63.21
C SER A 450 -61.30 39.89 62.52
N SER A 451 -60.87 40.79 61.64
CA SER A 451 -61.77 41.63 60.84
C SER A 451 -62.65 40.79 59.91
N CYS A 452 -62.10 39.80 59.19
CA CYS A 452 -62.87 38.88 58.35
C CYS A 452 -63.88 38.06 59.16
N GLU A 453 -63.50 37.56 60.34
CA GLU A 453 -64.42 36.83 61.23
C GLU A 453 -65.59 37.69 61.70
N ILE A 454 -65.35 38.98 61.97
CA ILE A 454 -66.41 39.94 62.27
C ILE A 454 -67.32 40.14 61.04
N CYS A 455 -66.76 40.28 59.84
CA CYS A 455 -67.54 40.42 58.61
C CYS A 455 -68.44 39.19 58.33
N ILE A 456 -67.93 37.97 58.58
CA ILE A 456 -68.72 36.73 58.48
C ILE A 456 -69.87 36.74 59.49
N LYS A 457 -69.59 37.10 60.75
CA LYS A 457 -70.62 37.23 61.79
C LYS A 457 -71.67 38.29 61.44
N ASP A 458 -71.26 39.42 60.89
CA ASP A 458 -72.16 40.48 60.41
C ASP A 458 -73.04 40.01 59.24
N LYS A 459 -72.48 39.27 58.28
CA LYS A 459 -73.22 38.67 57.17
C LYS A 459 -74.27 37.68 57.69
N ASN A 460 -73.87 36.77 58.59
CA ASN A 460 -74.75 35.78 59.19
C ASN A 460 -75.83 36.44 60.07
N TYR A 461 -75.48 37.50 60.80
CA TYR A 461 -76.43 38.31 61.57
C TYR A 461 -77.47 38.97 60.67
N LYS A 462 -77.07 39.60 59.57
CA LYS A 462 -78.00 40.17 58.59
C LYS A 462 -78.92 39.12 57.97
N ALA A 463 -78.39 37.92 57.69
CA ALA A 463 -79.21 36.80 57.19
C ALA A 463 -80.24 36.33 58.22
N ALA A 464 -79.85 36.22 59.49
CA ALA A 464 -80.76 35.86 60.59
C ALA A 464 -81.87 36.92 60.79
N VAL A 465 -81.54 38.20 60.70
CA VAL A 465 -82.53 39.30 60.70
C VAL A 465 -83.48 39.19 59.51
N ALA A 466 -82.96 38.95 58.30
CA ALA A 466 -83.81 38.79 57.12
C ALA A 466 -84.78 37.60 57.24
N LEU A 467 -84.34 36.48 57.82
CA LEU A 467 -85.22 35.32 58.11
C LEU A 467 -86.32 35.70 59.11
N LYS A 468 -85.99 36.48 60.15
CA LYS A 468 -86.98 37.01 61.09
C LYS A 468 -87.99 37.92 60.40
N ASP A 469 -87.52 38.85 59.58
CA ASP A 469 -88.36 39.82 58.88
C ASP A 469 -89.25 39.15 57.82
N ALA A 470 -88.83 38.01 57.27
CA ALA A 470 -89.63 37.15 56.40
C ALA A 470 -90.68 36.29 57.14
N GLY A 471 -90.72 36.33 58.48
CA GLY A 471 -91.63 35.54 59.31
C GLY A 471 -91.17 34.10 59.58
N SER A 472 -89.99 33.70 59.09
CA SER A 472 -89.39 32.38 59.34
C SER A 472 -88.74 32.32 60.73
N TYR A 473 -89.52 32.50 61.79
CA TYR A 473 -89.01 32.69 63.15
C TYR A 473 -88.21 31.49 63.69
N ALA A 474 -88.59 30.25 63.37
CA ALA A 474 -87.86 29.06 63.80
C ALA A 474 -86.45 28.99 63.19
N GLU A 475 -86.33 29.26 61.89
CA GLU A 475 -85.04 29.31 61.18
C GLU A 475 -84.20 30.50 61.63
N ALA A 476 -84.84 31.66 61.87
CA ALA A 476 -84.18 32.85 62.42
C ALA A 476 -83.58 32.57 63.82
N ILE A 477 -84.29 31.86 64.70
CA ILE A 477 -83.77 31.46 66.02
C ILE A 477 -82.50 30.62 65.86
N THR A 478 -82.53 29.57 65.02
CA THR A 478 -81.35 28.74 64.77
C THR A 478 -80.18 29.54 64.21
N ALA A 479 -80.44 30.47 63.29
CA ALA A 479 -79.42 31.33 62.71
C ALA A 479 -78.83 32.32 63.74
N PHE A 480 -79.65 32.90 64.63
CA PHE A 480 -79.17 33.76 65.71
C PHE A 480 -78.41 32.99 66.80
N GLU A 481 -78.80 31.75 67.09
CA GLU A 481 -78.09 30.89 68.06
C GLU A 481 -76.66 30.60 67.58
N GLN A 482 -76.45 30.37 66.28
CA GLN A 482 -75.12 30.16 65.69
C GLN A 482 -74.19 31.38 65.80
N LEU A 483 -74.73 32.57 66.06
CA LEU A 483 -73.95 33.79 66.25
C LEU A 483 -73.37 33.92 67.66
N ASN A 484 -73.72 33.02 68.58
CA ASN A 484 -73.15 32.91 69.94
C ASN A 484 -73.11 34.25 70.70
N GLY A 485 -74.22 34.99 70.71
CA GLY A 485 -74.33 36.26 71.44
C GLY A 485 -73.67 37.46 70.75
N TYR A 486 -73.37 37.36 69.46
CA TYR A 486 -72.92 38.51 68.66
C TYR A 486 -74.03 39.57 68.52
N ARG A 487 -73.69 40.84 68.77
CA ARG A 487 -74.63 41.98 68.86
C ARG A 487 -75.78 41.67 69.84
N ASP A 488 -77.04 41.92 69.44
CA ASP A 488 -78.27 41.69 70.19
C ASP A 488 -78.97 40.37 69.78
N SER A 489 -78.22 39.39 69.26
CA SER A 489 -78.78 38.12 68.78
C SER A 489 -79.60 37.38 69.85
N VAL A 490 -79.24 37.51 71.14
CA VAL A 490 -79.99 36.91 72.26
C VAL A 490 -81.35 37.58 72.44
N GLU A 491 -81.42 38.91 72.36
CA GLU A 491 -82.70 39.62 72.39
C GLU A 491 -83.57 39.28 71.18
N GLN A 492 -82.97 39.17 69.98
CA GLN A 492 -83.69 38.80 68.77
C GLN A 492 -84.28 37.38 68.85
N ILE A 493 -83.56 36.41 69.42
CA ILE A 493 -84.08 35.06 69.69
C ILE A 493 -85.33 35.11 70.56
N ASN A 494 -85.29 35.89 71.65
CA ASN A 494 -86.43 36.02 72.55
C ASN A 494 -87.61 36.70 71.86
N SER A 495 -87.36 37.73 71.05
CA SER A 495 -88.39 38.36 70.23
C SER A 495 -89.05 37.37 69.26
N CYS A 496 -88.28 36.54 68.55
CA CYS A 496 -88.82 35.51 67.67
C CYS A 496 -89.67 34.48 68.43
N LYS A 497 -89.25 34.05 69.63
CA LYS A 497 -90.00 33.10 70.48
C LYS A 497 -91.35 33.67 70.91
N ILE A 498 -91.40 34.96 71.24
CA ILE A 498 -92.65 35.67 71.57
C ILE A 498 -93.56 35.71 70.34
N CYS A 499 -93.04 36.06 69.15
CA CYS A 499 -93.83 36.08 67.93
C CYS A 499 -94.43 34.69 67.59
N ILE A 500 -93.68 33.60 67.79
CA ILE A 500 -94.20 32.23 67.63
C ILE A 500 -95.32 31.93 68.65
N GLN A 501 -95.17 32.36 69.90
CA GLN A 501 -96.20 32.18 70.93
C GLN A 501 -97.47 32.97 70.61
N ASP A 502 -97.34 34.23 70.15
CA ASP A 502 -98.46 35.07 69.72
C ASP A 502 -99.18 34.52 68.47
N GLU A 503 -98.44 33.97 67.49
CA GLU A 503 -99.05 33.29 66.34
C GLU A 503 -99.83 32.04 66.75
N ASN A 504 -99.30 31.27 67.72
CA ASN A 504 -99.98 30.10 68.25
C ASN A 504 -101.23 30.48 69.08
N TYR A 505 -101.21 31.62 69.78
CA TYR A 505 -102.34 32.13 70.55
C TYR A 505 -103.46 32.72 69.68
N LYS A 506 -103.14 33.24 68.48
CA LYS A 506 -104.13 33.72 67.49
C LYS A 506 -104.74 32.61 66.63
N LYS A 507 -104.17 31.40 66.66
CA LYS A 507 -104.66 30.19 65.96
C LYS A 507 -105.41 29.23 66.89
N ALA A 508 -105.45 29.52 68.19
CA ALA A 508 -106.26 28.86 69.23
C ALA A 508 -107.53 29.69 69.52
#